data_AF-A0A8J7MZV1-F1
#
_entry.id   AF-A0A8J7MZV1-F1
#
_cell.length_a   1.000
_cell.length_b   1.000
_cell.length_c   1.000
_cell.angle_alpha   90.00
_cell.angle_beta   90.00
_cell.angle_gamma   90.00
#
_symmetry.space_group_name_H-M   'P 1'
#
loop_
_entity.id
_entity.type
_entity.pdbx_description
1 polymer ?
#
loop_
_entity_poly.entity_id
_entity_poly.type
_entity_poly.pdbx_seq_one_letter_code
_entity_poly.pdbx_strand_id
1 'polypeptide(L)'
;YDSDRAGDFRPLRHVPKGKTIVLGLVSTKTPVLESKEQLKRRIGEAAKHMPHDHLCLSPQCGFASNFMGNPVTIEDEKKKLALVVETARDVWGSA
;
A
#
# COMPACT_ATOMS: atom_id res chain seq x y z
N TYR A 1 -6.06 -6.12 4.26
CA TYR A 1 -7.40 -5.63 3.86
C TYR A 1 -8.33 -6.82 3.89
N ASP A 2 -8.29 -7.49 5.04
CA ASP A 2 -8.58 -8.92 5.25
C ASP A 2 -9.19 -9.08 6.65
N SER A 3 -9.92 -8.05 7.06
CA SER A 3 -10.73 -8.02 8.28
C SER A 3 -12.03 -7.35 7.91
N ASP A 4 -13.10 -7.61 8.68
CA ASP A 4 -14.44 -7.05 8.42
C ASP A 4 -14.48 -5.51 8.38
N ARG A 5 -13.40 -4.85 8.84
CA ARG A 5 -13.22 -3.39 8.79
C ARG A 5 -12.56 -2.87 7.53
N ALA A 6 -11.94 -3.73 6.73
CA ALA A 6 -11.32 -3.32 5.48
C ALA A 6 -12.41 -3.29 4.39
N GLY A 7 -12.76 -2.09 3.92
CA GLY A 7 -13.78 -1.90 2.87
C GLY A 7 -13.32 -2.42 1.50
N ASP A 8 -13.75 -1.79 0.41
CA ASP A 8 -13.21 -2.05 -0.93
C ASP A 8 -12.84 -0.75 -1.64
N PHE A 9 -12.37 -0.87 -2.89
CA PHE A 9 -11.92 0.28 -3.69
C PHE A 9 -13.05 0.97 -4.47
N ARG A 10 -14.30 0.51 -4.37
CA ARG A 10 -15.45 1.16 -5.06
C ARG A 10 -15.57 2.65 -4.74
N PRO A 11 -15.27 3.15 -3.52
CA PRO A 11 -15.31 4.58 -3.22
C PRO A 11 -14.38 5.45 -4.06
N LEU A 12 -13.33 4.89 -4.68
CA LEU A 12 -12.40 5.64 -5.54
C LEU A 12 -13.12 6.31 -6.73
N ARG A 13 -14.26 5.78 -7.18
CA ARG A 13 -15.09 6.39 -8.24
C ARG A 13 -15.62 7.79 -7.90
N HIS A 14 -15.62 8.16 -6.62
CA HIS A 14 -16.07 9.46 -6.14
C HIS A 14 -14.93 10.48 -6.02
N VAL A 15 -13.68 10.07 -6.28
CA VAL A 15 -12.53 10.97 -6.25
C VAL A 15 -12.62 11.92 -7.47
N PRO A 16 -12.45 13.24 -7.27
CA PRO A 16 -12.43 14.19 -8.38
C PRO A 16 -11.36 13.84 -9.43
N LYS A 17 -11.65 14.11 -10.71
CA LYS A 17 -10.70 13.91 -11.80
C LYS A 17 -9.42 14.74 -11.57
N GLY A 18 -8.28 14.23 -12.05
CA GLY A 18 -7.00 14.92 -11.91
C GLY A 18 -6.33 14.78 -10.53
N LYS A 19 -6.89 13.99 -9.61
CA LYS A 19 -6.28 13.69 -8.32
C LYS A 19 -5.53 12.38 -8.35
N THR A 20 -4.46 12.29 -7.57
CA THR A 20 -3.65 11.09 -7.32
C THR A 20 -3.98 10.53 -5.94
N ILE A 21 -4.08 9.21 -5.83
CA ILE A 21 -4.37 8.49 -4.59
C ILE A 21 -3.20 7.56 -4.26
N VAL A 22 -2.73 7.64 -3.02
CA VAL A 22 -1.70 6.76 -2.49
C VAL A 22 -2.37 5.62 -1.72
N LEU A 23 -2.13 4.39 -2.16
CA LEU A 23 -2.68 3.18 -1.57
C LEU A 23 -1.76 2.68 -0.46
N GLY A 24 -2.16 2.87 0.80
CA GLY A 24 -1.49 2.33 1.97
C GLY A 24 -1.73 0.82 2.11
N LEU A 25 -0.98 -0.01 1.40
CA LEU A 25 -1.21 -1.47 1.33
C LEU A 25 -0.20 -2.29 2.14
N VAL A 26 0.94 -1.72 2.51
CA VAL A 26 1.97 -2.37 3.32
C VAL A 26 1.74 -2.06 4.81
N SER A 27 1.57 -3.07 5.65
CA SER A 27 1.31 -2.91 7.09
C SER A 27 2.52 -2.32 7.79
N THR A 28 2.28 -1.33 8.66
CA THR A 28 3.28 -0.78 9.58
C THR A 28 3.12 -1.24 11.02
N LYS A 29 2.20 -2.19 11.25
CA LYS A 29 1.83 -2.67 12.59
C LYS A 29 2.33 -4.08 12.88
N THR A 30 2.78 -4.78 11.85
CA THR A 30 3.18 -6.19 11.92
C THR A 30 4.49 -6.39 11.17
N PRO A 31 5.42 -7.22 11.69
CA PRO A 31 6.70 -7.46 11.03
C PRO A 31 6.57 -8.32 9.76
N VAL A 32 5.44 -9.03 9.60
CA VAL A 32 5.17 -9.87 8.43
C VAL A 32 5.23 -9.05 7.15
N LEU A 33 6.05 -9.50 6.20
CA LEU A 33 6.20 -8.90 4.88
C LEU A 33 5.05 -9.34 3.97
N GLU A 34 4.50 -8.39 3.22
CA GLU A 34 3.41 -8.63 2.27
C GLU A 34 3.90 -9.37 1.02
N SER A 35 3.03 -10.15 0.38
CA SER A 35 3.32 -10.72 -0.93
C SER A 35 3.25 -9.64 -2.01
N LYS A 36 4.28 -9.57 -2.85
CA LYS A 36 4.33 -8.67 -4.00
C LYS A 36 3.18 -8.93 -4.99
N GLU A 37 2.83 -10.19 -5.21
CA GLU A 37 1.72 -10.61 -6.06
C GLU A 37 0.38 -10.12 -5.51
N GLN A 38 0.19 -10.24 -4.19
CA GLN A 38 -0.99 -9.68 -3.53
C GLN A 38 -1.06 -8.16 -3.70
N LEU A 39 0.05 -7.44 -3.50
CA LEU A 39 0.09 -5.98 -3.71
C LEU A 39 -0.27 -5.60 -5.15
N LYS A 40 0.29 -6.28 -6.15
CA LYS A 40 -0.05 -6.06 -7.58
C LYS A 40 -1.53 -6.31 -7.86
N ARG A 41 -2.09 -7.41 -7.34
CA ARG A 41 -3.51 -7.73 -7.50
C ARG A 41 -4.41 -6.62 -6.95
N ARG A 42 -4.05 -6.12 -5.77
CA ARG A 42 -4.77 -5.05 -5.05
C ARG A 42 -4.70 -3.71 -5.77
N ILE A 43 -3.54 -3.36 -6.33
CA ILE A 43 -3.40 -2.18 -7.20
C ILE A 43 -4.29 -2.34 -8.44
N GLY A 44 -4.30 -3.53 -9.05
CA GLY A 44 -5.19 -3.84 -10.17
C GLY A 44 -6.67 -3.73 -9.83
N GLU A 45 -7.09 -4.13 -8.63
CA GLU A 45 -8.46 -3.92 -8.14
C GLU A 45 -8.81 -2.43 -8.02
N ALA A 46 -7.90 -1.60 -7.49
CA ALA A 46 -8.08 -0.14 -7.42
C ALA A 46 -8.15 0.52 -8.81
N ALA A 47 -7.33 0.05 -9.76
CA ALA A 47 -7.28 0.56 -11.13
C ALA A 47 -8.58 0.34 -11.92
N LYS A 48 -9.49 -0.54 -11.45
CA LYS A 48 -10.84 -0.68 -12.01
C LYS A 48 -11.74 0.54 -11.75
N HIS A 49 -11.38 1.39 -10.79
CA HIS A 49 -12.21 2.51 -10.34
C HIS A 49 -11.58 3.89 -10.59
N MET A 50 -10.29 3.94 -10.91
CA MET A 50 -9.53 5.18 -11.14
C MET A 50 -8.37 4.91 -12.12
N PRO A 51 -7.94 5.88 -12.95
CA PRO A 51 -6.81 5.69 -13.87
C PRO A 51 -5.56 5.18 -13.15
N HIS A 52 -4.88 4.22 -13.79
CA HIS A 52 -3.70 3.56 -13.22
C HIS A 52 -2.57 4.53 -12.87
N ASP A 53 -2.36 5.54 -13.71
CA ASP A 53 -1.31 6.56 -13.55
C ASP A 53 -1.60 7.53 -12.39
N HIS A 54 -2.79 7.47 -11.81
CA HIS A 54 -3.20 8.27 -10.65
C HIS A 54 -3.15 7.47 -9.35
N LEU A 55 -2.58 6.27 -9.37
CA LEU A 55 -2.41 5.42 -8.19
C LEU A 55 -0.94 5.33 -7.81
N CYS A 56 -0.67 5.34 -6.50
CA CYS A 56 0.66 5.09 -5.94
C CYS A 56 0.57 4.04 -4.83
N LEU A 57 1.72 3.50 -4.41
CA LEU A 57 1.82 2.53 -3.32
C LEU A 57 2.60 3.13 -2.14
N SER A 58 2.14 2.91 -0.92
CA SER A 58 2.87 3.25 0.30
C SER A 58 2.63 2.24 1.43
N PRO A 59 3.39 2.36 2.53
CA PRO A 59 2.96 1.83 3.81
C PRO A 59 1.65 2.46 4.27
N GLN A 60 0.93 1.79 5.16
CA GLN A 60 -0.36 2.23 5.72
C GLN A 60 -0.23 3.52 6.54
N CYS A 61 0.91 3.72 7.19
CA CYS A 61 1.22 4.89 8.00
C CYS A 61 2.75 5.02 8.10
N GLY A 62 3.27 5.88 8.98
CA GLY A 62 4.67 5.81 9.40
C GLY A 62 4.95 4.57 10.26
N PHE A 63 6.24 4.26 10.44
CA PHE A 63 6.71 3.16 11.31
C PHE A 63 6.98 3.59 12.76
N ALA A 64 6.81 4.88 13.08
CA ALA A 64 6.99 5.41 14.42
C ALA A 64 6.17 4.62 15.47
N SER A 65 6.71 4.52 16.68
CA SER A 65 6.13 3.75 17.78
C SER A 65 4.78 4.30 18.23
N ASN A 66 3.84 3.39 18.51
CA ASN A 66 2.60 3.71 19.21
C ASN A 66 2.84 3.64 20.73
N PHE A 67 1.87 4.10 21.53
CA PHE A 67 1.93 4.06 23.01
C PHE A 67 2.29 2.67 23.59
N MET A 68 1.97 1.58 22.88
CA MET A 68 2.30 0.20 23.28
C MET A 68 3.55 -0.38 22.60
N GLY A 69 4.36 0.45 21.93
CA GLY A 69 5.47 0.01 21.09
C GLY A 69 5.05 -0.40 19.67
N ASN A 70 6.04 -0.70 18.82
CA ASN A 70 5.85 -1.25 17.47
C ASN A 70 6.69 -2.54 17.34
N PRO A 71 6.09 -3.69 17.01
CA PRO A 71 6.84 -4.94 16.81
C PRO A 71 7.67 -4.95 15.53
N VAL A 72 7.52 -3.96 14.65
CA VAL A 72 8.30 -3.82 13.42
C VAL A 72 9.71 -3.32 13.78
N THR A 73 10.73 -4.11 13.47
CA THR A 73 12.13 -3.73 13.67
C THR A 73 12.63 -2.85 12.53
N ILE A 74 13.75 -2.13 12.72
CA ILE A 74 14.39 -1.34 11.65
C ILE A 74 14.68 -2.20 10.41
N GLU A 75 15.01 -3.49 10.60
CA GLU A 75 15.27 -4.39 9.49
C GLU A 75 13.99 -4.76 8.74
N ASP A 76 12.87 -4.92 9.46
CA ASP A 76 11.56 -5.10 8.85
C ASP A 76 11.12 -3.83 8.09
N GLU A 77 11.38 -2.63 8.63
CA GLU A 77 11.11 -1.36 7.95
C GLU A 77 11.84 -1.28 6.60
N LYS A 78 13.15 -1.59 6.59
CA LYS A 78 13.95 -1.61 5.37
C LYS A 78 13.39 -2.58 4.33
N LYS A 79 13.05 -3.80 4.75
CA LYS A 79 12.47 -4.81 3.85
C LYS A 79 11.12 -4.35 3.31
N LYS A 80 10.28 -3.73 4.14
CA LYS A 80 8.98 -3.19 3.72
C LYS A 80 9.13 -2.03 2.75
N LEU A 81 10.07 -1.12 2.97
CA LEU A 81 10.36 -0.03 2.04
C LEU A 81 10.93 -0.54 0.72
N ALA A 82 11.85 -1.51 0.77
CA ALA A 82 12.36 -2.18 -0.43
C ALA A 82 11.22 -2.84 -1.21
N LEU A 83 10.31 -3.54 -0.54
CA LEU A 83 9.13 -4.15 -1.18
C LEU A 83 8.25 -3.09 -1.86
N VAL A 84 8.01 -1.93 -1.24
CA VAL A 84 7.25 -0.83 -1.86
C VAL A 84 7.93 -0.37 -3.16
N VAL A 85 9.23 -0.09 -3.10
CA VAL A 85 10.01 0.39 -4.25
C VAL A 85 10.03 -0.65 -5.38
N GLU A 86 10.31 -1.91 -5.06
CA GLU A 86 10.35 -2.97 -6.07
C GLU A 86 8.97 -3.23 -6.68
N THR A 87 7.90 -3.22 -5.88
CA THR A 87 6.54 -3.38 -6.39
C THR A 87 6.17 -2.21 -7.29
N ALA A 88 6.55 -0.98 -6.91
CA ALA A 88 6.29 0.20 -7.73
C ALA A 88 7.02 0.13 -9.08
N ARG A 89 8.30 -0.27 -9.09
CA ARG A 89 9.06 -0.51 -10.33
C ARG A 89 8.40 -1.56 -11.23
N ASP A 90 7.92 -2.66 -10.66
CA ASP A 90 7.27 -3.72 -11.44
C ASP A 90 5.92 -3.28 -12.04
N VAL A 91 5.23 -2.34 -11.39
CA VAL A 91 3.89 -1.91 -11.79
C VAL A 91 3.95 -0.70 -12.74
N TRP A 92 4.76 0.30 -12.43
CA TRP A 92 4.83 1.58 -13.15
C TRP A 92 6.16 1.80 -13.90
N GLY A 93 7.15 0.92 -13.76
CA GLY A 93 8.47 1.07 -14.38
C GLY A 93 9.41 2.05 -13.68
N SER A 94 8.95 2.73 -12.63
CA SER A 94 9.75 3.67 -11.82
C SER A 94 9.27 3.69 -10.36
N ALA A 95 10.10 4.21 -9.47
CA ALA A 95 9.82 4.39 -8.04
C ALA A 95 10.66 5.52 -7.46
#